data_AF-A0A381ZCQ5-F1
#
_entry.id   AF-A0A381ZCQ5-F1
#
_cell.length_a   1.000
_cell.length_b   1.000
_cell.length_c   1.000
_cell.angle_alpha   90.00
_cell.angle_beta   90.00
_cell.angle_gamma   90.00
#
_symmetry.space_group_name_H-M   'P 1'
#
loop_
_entity.id
_entity.type
_entity.pdbx_description
1 polymer ?
#
loop_
_entity_poly.entity_id
_entity_poly.type
_entity_poly.pdbx_seq_one_letter_code
_entity_poly.pdbx_strand_id
1 'polypeptide(L)'
;MPAFKSKIDIQSADFHNNTESMGKLVDDLQEKLQKSALGGSEKARKKHSERGKLLPRERVRLLLDPGSPFLEFSALAALDVYEDDVPAAGMITGIGRVSGTEVMVVANDATVKGGTYYPLTVKKHLRAQEIALENHLPCIYLVDSGGAFLPRQDEVFPDKEHFGRIFYNQANLSARGISQIAVVMGSCTAGGAYVPAMSDENVIVKDQGTIFLGGPPLVKAATGQSVTAEELGGGEIHSRISGVTDHLAQNDTHALSIAREIVAGLNRKKELPVKIKPVVDPLYPQQELHGILPTDNRQF
;
A
#
# COMPACT_ATOMS: atom_id res chain seq x y z
N MET A 1 -16.85 23.33 30.77
CA MET A 1 -17.14 24.20 29.62
C MET A 1 -18.56 23.92 29.17
N PRO A 2 -19.36 24.94 28.85
CA PRO A 2 -20.72 24.72 28.33
C PRO A 2 -20.66 24.01 26.98
N ALA A 3 -21.66 23.18 26.71
CA ALA A 3 -21.84 22.52 25.42
C ALA A 3 -21.94 23.55 24.28
N PHE A 4 -21.30 23.27 23.14
CA PHE A 4 -21.44 24.08 21.93
C PHE A 4 -22.91 24.07 21.48
N LYS A 5 -23.45 25.24 21.15
CA LYS A 5 -24.80 25.40 20.60
C LYS A 5 -24.68 25.84 19.14
N SER A 6 -25.08 24.97 18.21
CA SER A 6 -25.13 25.28 16.79
C SER A 6 -26.08 26.46 16.52
N LYS A 7 -25.68 27.34 15.60
CA LYS A 7 -26.52 28.42 15.05
C LYS A 7 -27.06 28.09 13.65
N ILE A 8 -26.71 26.92 13.12
CA ILE A 8 -27.17 26.46 11.81
C ILE A 8 -28.63 26.06 11.93
N ASP A 9 -29.45 26.59 11.03
CA ASP A 9 -30.82 26.15 10.83
C ASP A 9 -30.86 25.05 9.78
N ILE A 10 -30.99 23.80 10.23
CA ILE A 10 -31.04 22.61 9.38
C ILE A 10 -32.30 22.55 8.50
N GLN A 11 -33.30 23.39 8.76
CA GLN A 11 -34.53 23.47 7.96
C GLN A 11 -34.48 24.61 6.93
N SER A 12 -33.42 25.41 6.93
CA SER A 12 -33.26 26.53 6.01
C SER A 12 -33.06 26.05 4.57
N ALA A 13 -33.54 26.84 3.61
CA ALA A 13 -33.32 26.57 2.19
C ALA A 13 -31.82 26.55 1.84
N ASP A 14 -31.02 27.41 2.47
CA ASP A 14 -29.57 27.48 2.26
C ASP A 14 -28.89 26.18 2.71
N PHE A 15 -29.26 25.64 3.88
CA PHE A 15 -28.72 24.38 4.37
C PHE A 15 -29.05 23.21 3.44
N HIS A 16 -30.27 23.14 2.91
CA HIS A 16 -30.66 22.11 1.94
C HIS A 16 -29.91 22.25 0.62
N ASN A 17 -29.76 23.47 0.09
CA ASN A 17 -28.99 23.73 -1.13
C ASN A 17 -27.51 23.32 -0.97
N ASN A 18 -26.89 23.66 0.16
CA ASN A 18 -25.53 23.27 0.50
C ASN A 18 -25.39 21.74 0.57
N THR A 19 -26.35 21.08 1.25
CA THR A 19 -26.38 19.62 1.41
C THR A 19 -26.47 18.91 0.07
N GLU A 20 -27.32 19.36 -0.85
CA GLU A 20 -27.45 18.79 -2.18
C GLU A 20 -26.16 18.96 -2.99
N SER A 21 -25.56 20.15 -2.96
CA SER A 21 -24.32 20.44 -3.68
C SER A 21 -23.15 19.61 -3.16
N MET A 22 -23.00 19.50 -1.84
CA MET A 22 -21.97 18.65 -1.23
C MET A 22 -22.21 17.18 -1.55
N GLY A 23 -23.48 16.73 -1.52
CA GLY A 23 -23.85 15.35 -1.88
C GLY A 23 -23.34 14.94 -3.25
N LYS A 24 -23.51 15.79 -4.28
CA LYS A 24 -23.00 15.54 -5.64
C LYS A 24 -21.48 15.36 -5.69
N LEU A 25 -20.72 16.14 -4.90
CA LEU A 25 -19.26 16.03 -4.84
C LEU A 25 -18.83 14.75 -4.11
N VAL A 26 -19.54 14.38 -3.05
CA VAL A 26 -19.30 13.13 -2.32
C VAL A 26 -19.58 11.92 -3.21
N ASP A 27 -20.67 11.94 -3.98
CA ASP A 27 -21.04 10.87 -4.91
C ASP A 27 -19.98 10.69 -6.02
N ASP A 28 -19.54 11.78 -6.65
CA ASP A 28 -18.46 11.77 -7.65
C ASP A 28 -17.14 11.22 -7.06
N LEU A 29 -16.80 11.62 -5.84
CA LEU A 29 -15.64 11.08 -5.12
C LEU A 29 -15.79 9.57 -4.89
N GLN A 30 -16.96 9.12 -4.42
CA GLN A 30 -17.21 7.70 -4.17
C GLN A 30 -17.12 6.87 -5.46
N GLU A 31 -17.66 7.36 -6.58
CA GLU A 31 -17.55 6.70 -7.88
C GLU A 31 -16.08 6.53 -8.30
N LYS A 32 -15.30 7.60 -8.21
CA LYS A 32 -13.85 7.57 -8.54
C LYS A 32 -13.08 6.62 -7.65
N LEU A 33 -13.38 6.59 -6.35
CA LEU A 33 -12.77 5.66 -5.40
C LEU A 33 -13.13 4.20 -5.71
N GLN A 34 -14.40 3.92 -6.01
CA GLN A 34 -14.85 2.57 -6.38
C GLN A 34 -14.20 2.10 -7.68
N LYS A 35 -14.11 2.97 -8.70
CA LYS A 35 -13.42 2.66 -9.95
C LYS A 35 -11.94 2.38 -9.72
N SER A 36 -11.26 3.25 -8.97
CA SER A 36 -9.84 3.06 -8.62
C SER A 36 -9.62 1.77 -7.82
N ALA A 37 -10.55 1.40 -6.94
CA ALA A 37 -10.46 0.20 -6.13
C ALA A 37 -10.50 -1.10 -6.93
N LEU A 38 -11.00 -1.08 -8.17
CA LEU A 38 -10.97 -2.25 -9.05
C LEU A 38 -9.55 -2.63 -9.48
N GLY A 39 -8.57 -1.73 -9.42
CA GLY A 39 -7.22 -1.98 -9.90
C GLY A 39 -7.17 -2.06 -11.43
N GLY A 40 -6.37 -2.98 -11.98
CA GLY A 40 -6.21 -3.14 -13.41
C GLY A 40 -7.47 -3.62 -14.15
N SER A 41 -7.35 -3.74 -15.48
CA SER A 41 -8.44 -4.25 -16.33
C SER A 41 -8.95 -5.61 -15.86
N GLU A 42 -10.21 -5.91 -16.15
CA GLU A 42 -10.82 -7.21 -15.81
C GLU A 42 -9.99 -8.39 -16.33
N LYS A 43 -9.46 -8.29 -17.56
CA LYS A 43 -8.55 -9.28 -18.14
C LYS A 43 -7.29 -9.48 -17.30
N ALA A 44 -6.69 -8.40 -16.79
CA ALA A 44 -5.50 -8.47 -15.95
C ALA A 44 -5.81 -9.12 -14.60
N ARG A 45 -6.93 -8.75 -13.97
CA ARG A 45 -7.41 -9.36 -12.71
C ARG A 45 -7.68 -10.84 -12.87
N LYS A 46 -8.40 -11.25 -13.92
CA LYS A 46 -8.67 -12.66 -14.20
C LYS A 46 -7.39 -13.45 -14.40
N LYS A 47 -6.44 -12.93 -15.20
CA LYS A 47 -5.12 -13.55 -15.40
C LYS A 47 -4.33 -13.66 -14.10
N HIS A 48 -4.46 -12.69 -13.20
CA HIS A 48 -3.83 -12.73 -11.88
C HIS A 48 -4.42 -13.84 -11.01
N SER A 49 -5.74 -13.94 -10.93
CA SER A 49 -6.43 -14.98 -10.16
C SER A 49 -6.25 -16.39 -10.76
N GLU A 50 -6.19 -16.53 -12.09
CA GLU A 50 -5.90 -17.80 -12.78
C GLU A 50 -4.52 -18.38 -12.41
N ARG A 51 -3.59 -17.54 -11.93
CA ARG A 51 -2.29 -17.97 -11.40
C ARG A 51 -2.35 -18.41 -9.93
N GLY A 52 -3.54 -18.51 -9.33
CA GLY A 52 -3.73 -18.89 -7.93
C GLY A 52 -3.41 -17.77 -6.93
N LYS A 53 -3.23 -16.54 -7.41
CA LYS A 53 -2.85 -15.38 -6.58
C LYS A 53 -4.08 -14.63 -6.10
N LEU A 54 -4.05 -14.18 -4.85
CA LEU A 54 -5.06 -13.27 -4.32
C LEU A 54 -4.88 -11.87 -4.91
N LEU A 55 -5.98 -11.14 -5.10
CA LEU A 55 -5.90 -9.76 -5.51
C LEU A 55 -5.27 -8.89 -4.40
N PRO A 56 -4.59 -7.80 -4.74
CA PRO A 56 -3.91 -6.94 -3.77
C PRO A 56 -4.80 -6.45 -2.62
N ARG A 57 -6.03 -6.01 -2.91
CA ARG A 57 -6.98 -5.60 -1.86
C ARG A 57 -7.47 -6.77 -1.01
N GLU A 58 -7.57 -7.97 -1.58
CA GLU A 58 -7.89 -9.17 -0.80
C GLU A 58 -6.75 -9.54 0.13
N ARG A 59 -5.50 -9.41 -0.31
CA ARG A 59 -4.31 -9.61 0.52
C ARG A 59 -4.29 -8.64 1.70
N VAL A 60 -4.52 -7.34 1.44
CA VAL A 60 -4.65 -6.34 2.51
C VAL A 60 -5.78 -6.72 3.46
N ARG A 61 -6.97 -7.06 2.95
CA ARG A 61 -8.12 -7.46 3.80
C ARG A 61 -7.82 -8.67 4.70
N LEU A 62 -7.13 -9.68 4.18
CA LEU A 62 -6.79 -10.90 4.93
C LEU A 62 -5.61 -10.70 5.89
N LEU A 63 -4.72 -9.74 5.61
CA LEU A 63 -3.65 -9.35 6.51
C LEU A 63 -4.20 -8.69 7.79
N LEU A 64 -5.21 -7.83 7.63
CA LEU A 64 -5.78 -7.03 8.71
C LEU A 64 -6.57 -7.88 9.72
N ASP A 65 -6.66 -7.37 10.96
CA ASP A 65 -7.49 -7.97 11.99
C ASP A 65 -8.98 -7.90 11.61
N PRO A 66 -9.77 -8.96 11.87
CA PRO A 66 -11.20 -8.96 11.57
C PRO A 66 -11.93 -7.76 12.17
N GLY A 67 -12.63 -6.99 11.32
CA GLY A 67 -13.38 -5.80 11.73
C GLY A 67 -12.53 -4.56 11.99
N SER A 68 -11.19 -4.62 11.83
CA SER A 68 -10.35 -3.43 11.94
C SER A 68 -10.63 -2.44 10.81
N PRO A 69 -10.63 -1.12 11.09
CA PRO A 69 -10.60 -0.13 10.03
C PRO A 69 -9.28 -0.20 9.23
N PHE A 70 -9.33 0.31 8.00
CA PHE A 70 -8.17 0.56 7.16
C PHE A 70 -8.25 2.00 6.64
N LEU A 71 -7.25 2.82 7.01
CA LEU A 71 -7.13 4.19 6.53
C LEU A 71 -6.27 4.18 5.27
N GLU A 72 -6.92 4.10 4.11
CA GLU A 72 -6.23 4.13 2.81
C GLU A 72 -5.74 5.54 2.45
N PHE A 73 -4.53 5.62 1.89
CA PHE A 73 -3.94 6.87 1.42
C PHE A 73 -3.96 6.97 -0.09
N SER A 74 -4.26 8.19 -0.57
CA SER A 74 -4.07 8.58 -1.97
C SER A 74 -4.64 7.55 -2.95
N ALA A 75 -5.87 7.09 -2.70
CA ALA A 75 -6.57 6.13 -3.56
C ALA A 75 -6.80 6.66 -4.99
N LEU A 76 -6.81 7.99 -5.16
CA LEU A 76 -6.88 8.66 -6.46
C LEU A 76 -5.50 9.04 -7.04
N ALA A 77 -4.40 8.51 -6.48
CA ALA A 77 -3.07 8.77 -7.05
C ALA A 77 -3.02 8.34 -8.52
N ALA A 78 -2.38 9.19 -9.34
CA ALA A 78 -2.26 9.05 -10.79
C ALA A 78 -3.58 9.10 -11.60
N LEU A 79 -4.71 9.45 -10.99
CA LEU A 79 -5.95 9.73 -11.71
C LEU A 79 -5.74 10.89 -12.70
N ASP A 80 -5.98 10.62 -13.98
CA ASP A 80 -5.85 11.57 -15.11
C ASP A 80 -4.45 12.22 -15.24
N VAL A 81 -3.40 11.55 -14.75
CA VAL A 81 -2.02 12.06 -14.84
C VAL A 81 -1.26 11.51 -16.05
N TYR A 82 -1.45 10.23 -16.36
CA TYR A 82 -0.77 9.55 -17.46
C TYR A 82 -1.77 9.27 -18.59
N GLU A 83 -1.27 9.09 -19.81
CA GLU A 83 -2.11 8.65 -20.94
C GLU A 83 -2.73 7.26 -20.68
N ASP A 84 -2.00 6.45 -19.92
CA ASP A 84 -2.44 5.16 -19.43
C ASP A 84 -3.26 5.28 -18.14
N ASP A 85 -4.28 4.44 -17.98
CA ASP A 85 -4.94 4.28 -16.69
C ASP A 85 -4.03 3.53 -15.71
N VAL A 86 -3.66 4.19 -14.61
CA VAL A 86 -2.81 3.66 -13.53
C VAL A 86 -3.53 3.84 -12.18
N PRO A 87 -4.62 3.10 -11.91
CA PRO A 87 -5.42 3.25 -10.71
C PRO A 87 -4.60 3.19 -9.42
N ALA A 88 -4.86 4.14 -8.51
CA ALA A 88 -4.14 4.29 -7.25
C ALA A 88 -2.60 4.33 -7.39
N ALA A 89 -2.08 4.72 -8.55
CA ALA A 89 -0.68 4.61 -8.94
C ALA A 89 -0.09 3.19 -8.84
N GLY A 90 -0.91 2.15 -9.05
CA GLY A 90 -0.50 0.74 -9.04
C GLY A 90 -0.13 0.21 -7.65
N MET A 91 -0.62 0.87 -6.59
CA MET A 91 -0.26 0.52 -5.21
C MET A 91 -1.36 0.91 -4.23
N ILE A 92 -1.59 0.05 -3.24
CA ILE A 92 -2.43 0.32 -2.09
C ILE A 92 -1.52 0.65 -0.91
N THR A 93 -1.75 1.78 -0.27
CA THR A 93 -1.01 2.20 0.93
C THR A 93 -1.99 2.62 2.00
N GLY A 94 -1.74 2.29 3.25
CA GLY A 94 -2.62 2.71 4.34
C GLY A 94 -2.20 2.20 5.70
N ILE A 95 -2.91 2.65 6.73
CA ILE A 95 -2.73 2.16 8.10
C ILE A 95 -3.88 1.23 8.45
N GLY A 96 -3.54 0.06 9.00
CA GLY A 96 -4.53 -0.84 9.58
C GLY A 96 -3.96 -1.58 10.78
N ARG A 97 -4.79 -2.40 11.42
CA ARG A 97 -4.34 -3.23 12.56
C ARG A 97 -4.02 -4.64 12.11
N VAL A 98 -2.87 -5.13 12.55
CA VAL A 98 -2.40 -6.50 12.37
C VAL A 98 -1.93 -6.99 13.73
N SER A 99 -2.55 -8.06 14.23
CA SER A 99 -2.24 -8.63 15.55
C SER A 99 -2.31 -7.56 16.66
N GLY A 100 -3.31 -6.67 16.60
CA GLY A 100 -3.52 -5.57 17.54
C GLY A 100 -2.59 -4.36 17.36
N THR A 101 -1.63 -4.41 16.43
CA THR A 101 -0.64 -3.36 16.17
C THR A 101 -1.03 -2.55 14.94
N GLU A 102 -1.03 -1.22 15.04
CA GLU A 102 -1.15 -0.34 13.88
C GLU A 102 0.12 -0.42 13.03
N VAL A 103 -0.03 -0.77 11.77
CA VAL A 103 1.07 -0.95 10.81
C VAL A 103 0.82 -0.15 9.55
N MET A 104 1.89 0.31 8.91
CA MET A 104 1.87 0.82 7.55
C MET A 104 1.87 -0.38 6.59
N VAL A 105 0.86 -0.47 5.73
CA VAL A 105 0.79 -1.48 4.67
C VAL A 105 1.09 -0.81 3.34
N VAL A 106 1.98 -1.42 2.56
CA VAL A 106 2.33 -1.00 1.19
C VAL A 106 2.22 -2.22 0.28
N ALA A 107 1.21 -2.27 -0.58
CA ALA A 107 0.92 -3.43 -1.43
C ALA A 107 0.92 -3.05 -2.91
N ASN A 108 1.77 -3.70 -3.70
CA ASN A 108 1.77 -3.51 -5.14
C ASN A 108 0.51 -4.11 -5.78
N ASP A 109 -0.01 -3.45 -6.81
CA ASP A 109 -1.04 -4.01 -7.67
C ASP A 109 -0.47 -4.52 -8.99
N ALA A 110 -0.16 -5.83 -9.02
CA ALA A 110 0.36 -6.50 -10.21
C ALA A 110 -0.62 -6.49 -11.40
N THR A 111 -1.91 -6.19 -11.18
CA THR A 111 -2.91 -6.07 -12.25
C THR A 111 -2.82 -4.73 -12.98
N VAL A 112 -2.26 -3.70 -12.33
CA VAL A 112 -2.02 -2.38 -12.91
C VAL A 112 -0.64 -2.35 -13.56
N LYS A 113 -0.60 -2.46 -14.89
CA LYS A 113 0.65 -2.42 -15.68
C LYS A 113 1.73 -3.42 -15.20
N GLY A 114 1.33 -4.56 -14.63
CA GLY A 114 2.28 -5.55 -14.10
C GLY A 114 2.92 -5.13 -12.77
N GLY A 115 2.34 -4.17 -12.05
CA GLY A 115 2.87 -3.64 -10.80
C GLY A 115 4.12 -2.79 -10.99
N THR A 116 4.39 -2.30 -12.21
CA THR A 116 5.57 -1.48 -12.49
C THR A 116 5.48 -0.12 -11.84
N TYR A 117 6.60 0.41 -11.37
CA TYR A 117 6.67 1.72 -10.74
C TYR A 117 6.69 2.84 -11.78
N TYR A 118 5.59 3.60 -11.80
CA TYR A 118 5.53 4.93 -12.41
C TYR A 118 6.13 5.97 -11.44
N PRO A 119 6.44 7.20 -11.90
CA PRO A 119 6.91 8.27 -11.02
C PRO A 119 6.03 8.47 -9.78
N LEU A 120 4.70 8.47 -9.95
CA LEU A 120 3.76 8.60 -8.84
C LEU A 120 3.66 7.34 -7.96
N THR A 121 4.00 6.16 -8.48
CA THR A 121 4.13 4.95 -7.64
C THR A 121 5.28 5.12 -6.65
N VAL A 122 6.43 5.63 -7.11
CA VAL A 122 7.57 5.94 -6.23
C VAL A 122 7.17 6.96 -5.18
N LYS A 123 6.59 8.08 -5.61
CA LYS A 123 6.15 9.15 -4.70
C LYS A 123 5.15 8.65 -3.65
N LYS A 124 4.21 7.79 -4.04
CA LYS A 124 3.24 7.19 -3.11
C LYS A 124 3.89 6.24 -2.12
N HIS A 125 4.85 5.40 -2.57
CA HIS A 125 5.62 4.53 -1.68
C HIS A 125 6.42 5.35 -0.67
N LEU A 126 7.18 6.36 -1.12
CA LEU A 126 7.97 7.22 -0.25
C LEU A 126 7.09 7.97 0.76
N ARG A 127 5.92 8.46 0.34
CA ARG A 127 4.98 9.12 1.26
C ARG A 127 4.46 8.15 2.34
N ALA A 128 4.24 6.88 2.00
CA ALA A 128 3.87 5.88 3.00
C ALA A 128 4.99 5.65 4.03
N GLN A 129 6.25 5.59 3.59
CA GLN A 129 7.40 5.47 4.49
C GLN A 129 7.60 6.73 5.35
N GLU A 130 7.36 7.92 4.82
CA GLU A 130 7.40 9.18 5.58
C GLU A 130 6.36 9.17 6.70
N ILE A 131 5.11 8.78 6.41
CA ILE A 131 4.07 8.62 7.43
C ILE A 131 4.49 7.57 8.47
N ALA A 132 5.07 6.44 8.03
CA ALA A 132 5.54 5.39 8.93
C ALA A 132 6.65 5.89 9.86
N LEU A 133 7.58 6.69 9.35
CA LEU A 133 8.65 7.32 10.12
C LEU A 133 8.10 8.28 11.17
N GLU A 134 7.24 9.21 10.75
CA GLU A 134 6.67 10.26 11.60
C GLU A 134 5.79 9.69 12.73
N ASN A 135 5.13 8.56 12.48
CA ASN A 135 4.18 7.94 13.42
C ASN A 135 4.71 6.66 14.07
N HIS A 136 5.97 6.32 13.82
CA HIS A 136 6.66 5.14 14.37
C HIS A 136 5.86 3.83 14.15
N LEU A 137 5.45 3.59 12.89
CA LEU A 137 4.61 2.47 12.47
C LEU A 137 5.45 1.39 11.80
N PRO A 138 5.43 0.13 12.27
CA PRO A 138 6.03 -0.99 11.53
C PRO A 138 5.49 -1.06 10.10
N CYS A 139 6.35 -1.40 9.15
CA CYS A 139 6.02 -1.46 7.73
C CYS A 139 5.85 -2.90 7.27
N ILE A 140 4.78 -3.18 6.51
CA ILE A 140 4.57 -4.44 5.81
C ILE A 140 4.48 -4.16 4.31
N TYR A 141 5.43 -4.69 3.56
CA TYR A 141 5.53 -4.58 2.12
C TYR A 141 5.00 -5.86 1.47
N LEU A 142 3.82 -5.80 0.83
CA LEU A 142 3.29 -6.89 0.00
C LEU A 142 3.81 -6.71 -1.44
N VAL A 143 4.94 -7.34 -1.72
CA VAL A 143 5.75 -7.12 -2.93
C VAL A 143 5.27 -8.00 -4.07
N ASP A 144 4.91 -7.36 -5.18
CA ASP A 144 4.47 -8.02 -6.41
C ASP A 144 4.61 -7.06 -7.60
N SER A 145 5.86 -6.83 -8.04
CA SER A 145 6.20 -5.78 -9.00
C SER A 145 7.12 -6.26 -10.12
N GLY A 146 6.77 -5.90 -11.35
CA GLY A 146 7.60 -6.12 -12.54
C GLY A 146 8.82 -5.20 -12.66
N GLY A 147 9.07 -4.29 -11.71
CA GLY A 147 10.19 -3.35 -11.72
C GLY A 147 9.79 -1.91 -12.03
N ALA A 148 10.71 -1.10 -12.56
CA ALA A 148 10.44 0.28 -12.95
C ALA A 148 9.72 0.38 -14.31
N PHE A 149 8.87 1.38 -14.49
CA PHE A 149 8.30 1.70 -15.80
C PHE A 149 9.37 2.36 -16.69
N LEU A 150 10.06 1.53 -17.48
CA LEU A 150 11.25 1.93 -18.25
C LEU A 150 11.08 3.16 -19.15
N PRO A 151 9.92 3.40 -19.82
CA PRO A 151 9.75 4.60 -20.63
C PRO A 151 9.85 5.93 -19.87
N ARG A 152 9.74 5.91 -18.54
CA ARG A 152 9.91 7.09 -17.65
C ARG A 152 11.00 6.87 -16.60
N GLN A 153 12.03 6.09 -16.93
CA GLN A 153 13.08 5.71 -15.98
C GLN A 153 13.82 6.92 -15.37
N ASP A 154 13.95 8.02 -16.10
CA ASP A 154 14.59 9.27 -15.66
C ASP A 154 13.79 9.99 -14.57
N GLU A 155 12.48 9.80 -14.54
CA GLU A 155 11.57 10.26 -13.50
C GLU A 155 11.38 9.23 -12.36
N VAL A 156 12.02 8.06 -12.46
CA VAL A 156 11.85 6.94 -11.51
C VAL A 156 13.14 6.58 -10.80
N PHE A 157 14.31 6.76 -11.42
CA PHE A 157 15.58 6.19 -10.93
C PHE A 157 16.58 7.19 -10.32
N PRO A 158 16.97 8.29 -11.00
CA PRO A 158 18.25 8.96 -10.69
C PRO A 158 18.26 9.90 -9.48
N ASP A 159 17.15 10.54 -9.14
CA ASP A 159 17.14 11.66 -8.19
C ASP A 159 17.00 11.23 -6.72
N LYS A 160 17.25 12.15 -5.79
CA LYS A 160 17.23 11.92 -4.34
C LYS A 160 15.94 11.29 -3.84
N GLU A 161 14.79 11.69 -4.37
CA GLU A 161 13.46 11.20 -3.98
C GLU A 161 12.89 10.22 -5.02
N HIS A 162 13.77 9.52 -5.74
CA HIS A 162 13.42 8.46 -6.68
C HIS A 162 13.57 7.07 -6.05
N PHE A 163 13.47 5.99 -6.84
CA PHE A 163 13.28 4.61 -6.38
C PHE A 163 14.28 4.16 -5.30
N GLY A 164 15.55 4.56 -5.40
CA GLY A 164 16.58 4.21 -4.41
C GLY A 164 16.32 4.74 -2.99
N ARG A 165 15.51 5.80 -2.86
CA ARG A 165 15.12 6.38 -1.58
C ARG A 165 14.30 5.42 -0.72
N ILE A 166 13.60 4.46 -1.33
CA ILE A 166 12.86 3.41 -0.63
C ILE A 166 13.80 2.63 0.30
N PHE A 167 14.97 2.25 -0.21
CA PHE A 167 15.97 1.46 0.54
C PHE A 167 16.68 2.29 1.61
N TYR A 168 17.00 3.54 1.27
CA TYR A 168 17.52 4.49 2.26
C TYR A 168 16.55 4.61 3.44
N ASN A 169 15.26 4.76 3.17
CA ASN A 169 14.24 4.87 4.20
C ASN A 169 14.09 3.56 4.99
N GLN A 170 14.04 2.39 4.34
CA GLN A 170 13.96 1.09 5.02
C GLN A 170 15.11 0.91 6.03
N ALA A 171 16.35 1.17 5.60
CA ALA A 171 17.52 1.05 6.49
C ALA A 171 17.44 2.01 7.69
N ASN A 172 17.02 3.26 7.47
CA ASN A 172 16.89 4.25 8.53
C ASN A 172 15.70 3.99 9.47
N LEU A 173 14.60 3.43 8.96
CA LEU A 173 13.45 3.00 9.75
C LEU A 173 13.84 1.83 10.65
N SER A 174 14.46 0.80 10.09
CA SER A 174 14.99 -0.35 10.84
C SER A 174 15.97 0.10 11.93
N ALA A 175 16.93 0.98 11.61
CA ALA A 175 17.88 1.54 12.58
C ALA A 175 17.22 2.34 13.73
N ARG A 176 15.98 2.80 13.55
CA ARG A 176 15.18 3.49 14.58
C ARG A 176 14.27 2.52 15.35
N GLY A 177 14.38 1.21 15.13
CA GLY A 177 13.51 0.21 15.74
C GLY A 177 12.10 0.16 15.13
N ILE A 178 11.91 0.70 13.92
CA ILE A 178 10.66 0.57 13.17
C ILE A 178 10.78 -0.64 12.26
N SER A 179 10.16 -1.75 12.64
CA SER A 179 10.31 -3.03 11.94
C SER A 179 9.89 -2.95 10.47
N GLN A 180 10.72 -3.52 9.60
CA GLN A 180 10.51 -3.63 8.16
C GLN A 180 10.23 -5.09 7.81
N ILE A 181 9.04 -5.38 7.28
CA ILE A 181 8.60 -6.75 6.97
C ILE A 181 8.27 -6.82 5.48
N ALA A 182 8.87 -7.75 4.76
CA ALA A 182 8.55 -8.00 3.36
C ALA A 182 7.81 -9.32 3.16
N VAL A 183 6.84 -9.32 2.25
CA VAL A 183 6.10 -10.50 1.82
C VAL A 183 6.12 -10.53 0.30
N VAL A 184 6.98 -11.36 -0.28
CA VAL A 184 7.16 -11.51 -1.73
C VAL A 184 6.13 -12.50 -2.27
N MET A 185 5.11 -11.94 -2.94
CA MET A 185 3.95 -12.68 -3.44
C MET A 185 3.92 -12.71 -4.97
N GLY A 186 5.06 -12.47 -5.62
CA GLY A 186 5.22 -12.50 -7.07
C GLY A 186 6.60 -12.05 -7.49
N SER A 187 6.68 -11.38 -8.65
CA SER A 187 7.97 -10.91 -9.18
C SER A 187 8.56 -9.81 -8.32
N CYS A 188 9.88 -9.85 -8.12
CA CYS A 188 10.66 -8.84 -7.42
C CYS A 188 12.03 -8.71 -8.12
N THR A 189 12.09 -7.83 -9.13
CA THR A 189 13.24 -7.75 -10.04
C THR A 189 14.04 -6.46 -9.89
N ALA A 190 15.34 -6.54 -10.18
CA ALA A 190 16.28 -5.43 -10.23
C ALA A 190 16.27 -4.61 -8.94
N GLY A 191 16.03 -3.30 -9.02
CA GLY A 191 15.96 -2.46 -7.82
C GLY A 191 14.94 -2.98 -6.80
N GLY A 192 13.81 -3.54 -7.25
CA GLY A 192 12.76 -4.02 -6.35
C GLY A 192 13.25 -5.11 -5.40
N ALA A 193 14.27 -5.88 -5.79
CA ALA A 193 14.87 -6.97 -5.00
C ALA A 193 15.45 -6.49 -3.65
N TYR A 194 15.76 -5.20 -3.51
CA TYR A 194 16.24 -4.66 -2.24
C TYR A 194 15.12 -4.44 -1.21
N VAL A 195 13.85 -4.36 -1.62
CA VAL A 195 12.74 -4.28 -0.65
C VAL A 195 12.73 -5.50 0.28
N PRO A 196 12.71 -6.75 -0.24
CA PRO A 196 12.86 -7.93 0.62
C PRO A 196 14.25 -8.08 1.22
N ALA A 197 15.32 -7.85 0.46
CA ALA A 197 16.69 -8.07 0.95
C ALA A 197 17.13 -7.10 2.07
N MET A 198 16.44 -5.97 2.25
CA MET A 198 16.70 -4.98 3.31
C MET A 198 15.58 -4.88 4.34
N SER A 199 14.65 -5.84 4.35
CA SER A 199 13.67 -5.98 5.43
C SER A 199 14.26 -6.78 6.59
N ASP A 200 13.77 -6.54 7.81
CA ASP A 200 14.23 -7.24 9.02
C ASP A 200 13.78 -8.70 9.02
N GLU A 201 12.58 -8.98 8.50
CA GLU A 201 12.08 -10.32 8.21
C GLU A 201 11.37 -10.36 6.85
N ASN A 202 11.62 -11.42 6.10
CA ASN A 202 11.19 -11.57 4.72
C ASN A 202 10.55 -12.94 4.46
N VAL A 203 9.30 -12.89 3.99
CA VAL A 203 8.49 -14.05 3.62
C VAL A 203 8.41 -14.16 2.10
N ILE A 204 8.57 -15.36 1.53
CA ILE A 204 8.40 -15.61 0.09
C ILE A 204 7.40 -16.74 -0.17
N VAL A 205 6.52 -16.55 -1.15
CA VAL A 205 5.59 -17.61 -1.58
C VAL A 205 6.31 -18.56 -2.54
N LYS A 206 6.34 -19.85 -2.20
CA LYS A 206 6.92 -20.92 -3.02
C LYS A 206 6.24 -21.01 -4.40
N ASP A 207 7.02 -21.29 -5.45
CA ASP A 207 6.56 -21.47 -6.84
C ASP A 207 5.78 -20.26 -7.40
N GLN A 208 5.97 -19.07 -6.80
CA GLN A 208 5.24 -17.85 -7.14
C GLN A 208 6.08 -16.59 -6.95
N GLY A 209 6.69 -16.46 -5.78
CA GLY A 209 7.59 -15.36 -5.43
C GLY A 209 8.96 -15.57 -6.05
N THR A 210 9.53 -14.52 -6.62
CA THR A 210 10.89 -14.55 -7.19
C THR A 210 11.64 -13.27 -6.88
N ILE A 211 12.92 -13.37 -6.53
CA ILE A 211 13.80 -12.24 -6.22
C ILE A 211 15.07 -12.35 -7.08
N PHE A 212 15.42 -11.31 -7.84
CA PHE A 212 16.69 -11.28 -8.55
C PHE A 212 17.09 -9.86 -8.98
N LEU A 213 18.39 -9.57 -9.01
CA LEU A 213 18.91 -8.30 -9.55
C LEU A 213 18.78 -8.21 -11.06
N GLY A 214 18.74 -9.35 -11.75
CA GLY A 214 18.52 -9.43 -13.19
C GLY A 214 17.70 -10.67 -13.51
N GLY A 215 16.51 -10.50 -14.09
CA GLY A 215 15.64 -11.63 -14.42
C GLY A 215 16.15 -12.49 -15.58
N PRO A 216 15.49 -13.62 -15.86
CA PRO A 216 15.88 -14.53 -16.93
C PRO A 216 16.14 -13.88 -18.30
N PRO A 217 15.35 -12.89 -18.76
CA PRO A 217 15.65 -12.20 -20.02
C PRO A 217 17.01 -11.49 -20.00
N LEU A 218 17.38 -10.86 -18.88
CA LEU A 218 18.65 -10.15 -18.73
C LEU A 218 19.82 -11.12 -18.62
N VAL A 219 19.68 -12.21 -17.87
CA VAL A 219 20.70 -13.27 -17.77
C VAL A 219 20.99 -13.88 -19.14
N LYS A 220 19.94 -14.19 -19.91
CA LYS A 220 20.08 -14.70 -21.27
C LYS A 220 20.76 -13.71 -22.20
N ALA A 221 20.41 -12.43 -22.13
CA ALA A 221 21.02 -11.39 -22.94
C ALA A 221 22.52 -11.18 -22.61
N ALA A 222 22.89 -11.26 -21.32
CA ALA A 222 24.25 -10.99 -20.87
C ALA A 222 25.20 -12.19 -21.01
N THR A 223 24.70 -13.41 -20.82
CA THR A 223 25.53 -14.63 -20.69
C THR A 223 25.20 -15.73 -21.69
N GLY A 224 24.07 -15.63 -22.40
CA GLY A 224 23.53 -16.70 -23.24
C GLY A 224 22.85 -17.83 -22.47
N GLN A 225 22.97 -17.88 -21.14
CA GLN A 225 22.36 -18.92 -20.32
C GLN A 225 20.83 -18.80 -20.29
N SER A 226 20.15 -19.92 -20.50
CA SER A 226 18.69 -20.01 -20.31
C SER A 226 18.40 -20.67 -18.96
N VAL A 227 17.69 -19.96 -18.10
CA VAL A 227 17.30 -20.37 -16.76
C VAL A 227 15.87 -19.92 -16.50
N THR A 228 15.08 -20.68 -15.76
CA THR A 228 13.73 -20.25 -15.38
C THR A 228 13.78 -19.23 -14.22
N ALA A 229 12.68 -18.54 -13.97
CA ALA A 229 12.60 -17.59 -12.86
C ALA A 229 12.74 -18.28 -11.49
N GLU A 230 12.17 -19.48 -11.34
CA GLU A 230 12.24 -20.29 -10.10
C GLU A 230 13.67 -20.79 -9.85
N GLU A 231 14.35 -21.31 -10.88
CA GLU A 231 15.74 -21.75 -10.75
C GLU A 231 16.72 -20.60 -10.46
N LEU A 232 16.41 -19.40 -10.97
CA LEU A 232 17.28 -18.24 -10.79
C LEU A 232 17.16 -17.58 -9.41
N GLY A 233 15.93 -17.50 -8.88
CA GLY A 233 15.66 -16.73 -7.66
C GLY A 233 14.30 -17.04 -7.05
N GLY A 234 13.85 -18.28 -7.12
CA GLY A 234 12.61 -18.74 -6.51
C GLY A 234 12.67 -18.86 -4.99
N GLY A 235 11.54 -19.21 -4.38
CA GLY A 235 11.39 -19.30 -2.93
C GLY A 235 12.32 -20.31 -2.28
N GLU A 236 12.51 -21.47 -2.91
CA GLU A 236 13.40 -22.54 -2.41
C GLU A 236 14.87 -22.12 -2.44
N ILE A 237 15.30 -21.39 -3.49
CA ILE A 237 16.67 -20.88 -3.60
C ILE A 237 16.97 -19.91 -2.45
N HIS A 238 16.08 -18.93 -2.23
CA HIS A 238 16.32 -17.90 -1.23
C HIS A 238 16.14 -18.36 0.21
N SER A 239 15.27 -19.34 0.45
CA SER A 239 15.00 -19.84 1.81
C SER A 239 15.93 -20.96 2.25
N ARG A 240 16.59 -21.68 1.32
CA ARG A 240 17.47 -22.82 1.65
C ARG A 240 18.94 -22.61 1.34
N ILE A 241 19.25 -21.78 0.35
CA ILE A 241 20.62 -21.65 -0.17
C ILE A 241 21.19 -20.28 0.17
N SER A 242 20.53 -19.20 -0.30
CA SER A 242 21.11 -17.86 -0.18
C SER A 242 20.82 -17.17 1.17
N GLY A 243 19.74 -17.53 1.86
CA GLY A 243 19.29 -16.86 3.08
C GLY A 243 18.80 -15.42 2.85
N VAL A 244 18.31 -15.10 1.64
CA VAL A 244 17.72 -13.77 1.36
C VAL A 244 16.30 -13.68 1.93
N THR A 245 15.64 -14.82 2.11
CA THR A 245 14.29 -14.93 2.69
C THR A 245 14.37 -15.81 3.94
N ASP A 246 13.63 -15.43 4.98
CA ASP A 246 13.63 -16.12 6.27
C ASP A 246 12.53 -17.18 6.34
N HIS A 247 11.41 -16.94 5.63
CA HIS A 247 10.20 -17.75 5.71
C HIS A 247 9.70 -18.18 4.33
N LEU A 248 9.50 -19.49 4.13
CA LEU A 248 8.94 -20.06 2.90
C LEU A 248 7.45 -20.39 3.07
N ALA A 249 6.59 -19.57 2.48
CA ALA A 249 5.14 -19.77 2.47
C ALA A 249 4.69 -20.68 1.32
N GLN A 250 3.55 -21.35 1.51
CA GLN A 250 3.00 -22.29 0.52
C GLN A 250 2.04 -21.64 -0.47
N ASN A 251 1.47 -20.49 -0.10
CA ASN A 251 0.52 -19.70 -0.88
C ASN A 251 0.35 -18.33 -0.21
N ASP A 252 -0.45 -17.46 -0.84
CA ASP A 252 -0.71 -16.12 -0.33
C ASP A 252 -1.29 -16.11 1.10
N THR A 253 -2.25 -16.98 1.43
CA THR A 253 -2.87 -16.97 2.77
C THR A 253 -1.89 -17.41 3.86
N HIS A 254 -1.04 -18.40 3.58
CA HIS A 254 0.03 -18.80 4.49
C HIS A 254 1.04 -17.66 4.68
N ALA A 255 1.44 -16.97 3.61
CA ALA A 255 2.37 -15.85 3.70
C ALA A 255 1.83 -14.71 4.58
N LEU A 256 0.53 -14.39 4.43
CA LEU A 256 -0.13 -13.39 5.27
C LEU A 256 -0.24 -13.85 6.73
N SER A 257 -0.46 -15.14 6.99
CA SER A 257 -0.43 -15.69 8.36
C SER A 257 0.94 -15.49 9.01
N ILE A 258 2.03 -15.81 8.31
CA ILE A 258 3.40 -15.61 8.81
C ILE A 258 3.64 -14.12 9.08
N ALA A 259 3.25 -13.23 8.17
CA ALA A 259 3.37 -11.79 8.39
C ALA A 259 2.63 -11.31 9.65
N ARG A 260 1.46 -11.89 9.96
CA ARG A 260 0.72 -11.61 11.19
C ARG A 260 1.45 -12.12 12.44
N GLU A 261 2.10 -13.28 12.36
CA GLU A 261 2.91 -13.87 13.43
C GLU A 261 4.15 -13.01 13.73
N ILE A 262 4.84 -12.54 12.68
CA ILE A 262 5.96 -11.60 12.81
C ILE A 262 5.52 -10.35 13.58
N VAL A 263 4.39 -9.75 13.17
CA VAL A 263 3.86 -8.55 13.85
C VAL A 263 3.48 -8.83 15.31
N ALA A 264 2.92 -10.01 15.60
CA ALA A 264 2.60 -10.42 16.97
C ALA A 264 3.87 -10.55 17.85
N GLY A 265 5.02 -10.87 17.25
CA GLY A 265 6.31 -11.02 17.90
C GLY A 265 7.07 -9.72 18.18
N LEU A 266 6.64 -8.56 17.65
CA LEU A 266 7.41 -7.30 17.71
C LEU A 266 7.59 -6.71 19.13
N ASN A 267 6.96 -7.29 20.17
CA ASN A 267 7.02 -6.83 21.56
C ASN A 267 6.83 -5.30 21.70
N ARG A 268 5.93 -4.73 20.88
CA ARG A 268 5.70 -3.29 20.80
C ARG A 268 4.58 -2.88 21.74
N LYS A 269 4.81 -1.84 22.54
CA LYS A 269 3.78 -1.18 23.35
C LYS A 269 3.62 0.27 22.89
N LYS A 270 2.41 0.64 22.47
CA LYS A 270 2.11 2.04 22.12
C LYS A 270 1.87 2.84 23.40
N GLU A 271 2.74 3.80 23.66
CA GLU A 271 2.50 4.82 24.68
C GLU A 271 1.85 6.04 24.02
N LEU A 272 0.69 6.43 24.54
CA LEU A 272 0.01 7.62 24.04
C LEU A 272 0.57 8.85 24.75
N PRO A 273 0.97 9.90 24.02
CA PRO A 273 1.55 11.11 24.61
C PRO A 273 0.51 11.97 25.35
N VAL A 274 -0.74 11.50 25.42
CA VAL A 274 -1.89 12.25 25.94
C VAL A 274 -2.74 11.37 26.85
N LYS A 275 -3.35 12.00 27.87
CA LYS A 275 -4.36 11.35 28.70
C LYS A 275 -5.66 11.23 27.92
N ILE A 276 -6.14 10.00 27.75
CA ILE A 276 -7.43 9.74 27.10
C ILE A 276 -8.56 9.88 28.13
N LYS A 277 -9.70 10.42 27.70
CA LYS A 277 -10.99 10.38 28.41
C LYS A 277 -11.94 9.42 27.69
N PRO A 278 -13.01 8.95 28.35
CA PRO A 278 -14.06 8.20 27.67
C PRO A 278 -14.54 8.94 26.41
N VAL A 279 -14.64 8.22 25.29
CA VAL A 279 -15.15 8.76 24.03
C VAL A 279 -16.65 9.00 24.19
N VAL A 280 -17.10 10.17 23.76
CA VAL A 280 -18.51 10.55 23.71
C VAL A 280 -18.82 11.07 22.31
N ASP A 281 -19.99 10.73 21.80
CA ASP A 281 -20.41 11.18 20.47
C ASP A 281 -20.61 12.70 20.44
N PRO A 282 -20.39 13.36 19.27
CA PRO A 282 -20.75 14.75 19.08
C PRO A 282 -22.24 15.01 19.36
N LEU A 283 -22.57 16.24 19.76
CA LEU A 283 -23.95 16.64 20.03
C LEU A 283 -24.83 16.73 18.77
N TYR A 284 -24.21 16.79 17.60
CA TYR A 284 -24.86 16.97 16.30
C TYR A 284 -24.42 15.85 15.34
N PRO A 285 -25.34 15.31 14.53
CA PRO A 285 -25.03 14.30 13.52
C PRO A 285 -23.94 14.76 12.54
N GLN A 286 -23.01 13.86 12.19
CA GLN A 286 -21.92 14.15 11.24
C GLN A 286 -22.44 14.51 9.84
N GLN A 287 -23.62 13.99 9.45
CA GLN A 287 -24.26 14.28 8.17
C GLN A 287 -24.61 15.77 8.02
N GLU A 288 -24.79 16.50 9.13
CA GLU A 288 -25.07 17.94 9.07
C GLU A 288 -23.91 18.74 8.46
N LEU A 289 -22.68 18.20 8.47
CA LEU A 289 -21.53 18.83 7.83
C LEU A 289 -21.74 19.18 6.35
N HIS A 290 -22.60 18.42 5.65
CA HIS A 290 -22.88 18.65 4.23
C HIS A 290 -23.62 19.97 3.98
N GLY A 291 -24.44 20.42 4.94
CA GLY A 291 -25.21 21.66 4.81
C GLY A 291 -24.53 22.89 5.41
N ILE A 292 -23.40 22.72 6.11
CA ILE A 292 -22.69 23.82 6.80
C ILE A 292 -21.89 24.69 5.82
N LEU A 293 -21.24 24.09 4.83
CA LEU A 293 -20.37 24.82 3.91
C LEU A 293 -21.20 25.46 2.79
N PRO A 294 -21.12 26.80 2.61
CA PRO A 294 -21.76 27.47 1.48
C PRO A 294 -21.26 26.94 0.14
N THR A 295 -22.14 26.95 -0.86
CA THR A 295 -21.78 26.57 -2.24
C THR A 295 -20.87 27.60 -2.93
N ASP A 296 -20.93 28.87 -2.50
CA ASP A 296 -20.06 29.93 -3.00
C ASP A 296 -18.86 30.13 -2.06
N ASN A 297 -17.67 29.80 -2.56
CA ASN A 297 -16.40 29.95 -1.86
C ASN A 297 -16.04 31.40 -1.48
N ARG A 298 -16.79 32.41 -1.97
CA ARG A 298 -16.61 33.83 -1.60
C ARG A 298 -17.39 34.25 -0.35
N GLN A 299 -18.21 33.38 0.21
CA GLN A 299 -19.00 33.65 1.42
C GLN A 299 -18.25 33.37 2.73
N PHE A 300 -16.92 33.15 2.66
CA PHE A 300 -16.02 32.97 3.80
C PHE A 300 -15.30 34.26 4.19
#